data_AF-A0A432GEU8-F1
#
_entry.id   AF-A0A432GEU8-F1
#
_cell.length_a   1.000
_cell.length_b   1.000
_cell.length_c   1.000
_cell.angle_alpha   90.00
_cell.angle_beta   90.00
_cell.angle_gamma   90.00
#
_symmetry.space_group_name_H-M   'P 1'
#
loop_
_entity.id
_entity.type
_entity.pdbx_description
1 polymer ?
#
loop_
_entity_poly.entity_id
_entity_poly.type
_entity_poly.pdbx_seq_one_letter_code
_entity_poly.pdbx_strand_id
1 'polypeptide(L)'
;PFLQSGFLRLFEEFPAEGCGLTRTEHCILDKVRGGVSQLVRLFSEVQAEEPVHFMGDWSFWKRVRGLVEVPLPLLEVEGDVPFYEPPKTPFPDQVFRKFEVGLTGLGIEVLDNVVDWHAHNPRTFWIGGIHLHPGNDWRWNAERGKFIINELRPL
;
A
#
# COMPACT_ATOMS: atom_id res chain seq x y z
N PRO A 1 -14.49 -1.24 23.73
CA PRO A 1 -13.14 -0.63 23.84
C PRO A 1 -12.31 -0.62 22.54
N PHE A 2 -12.61 -1.46 21.52
CA PHE A 2 -11.79 -1.57 20.29
C PHE A 2 -12.29 -0.77 19.08
N LEU A 3 -13.49 -0.19 19.17
CA LEU A 3 -14.13 0.46 18.03
C LEU A 3 -13.39 1.74 17.61
N GLN A 4 -13.02 2.58 18.58
CA GLN A 4 -12.30 3.83 18.31
C GLN A 4 -10.95 3.58 17.67
N SER A 5 -10.15 2.64 18.21
CA SER A 5 -8.85 2.28 17.62
C SER A 5 -8.99 1.64 16.24
N GLY A 6 -10.01 0.81 16.04
CA GLY A 6 -10.32 0.26 14.72
C GLY A 6 -10.65 1.33 13.68
N PHE A 7 -11.43 2.35 14.03
CA PHE A 7 -11.72 3.47 13.12
C PHE A 7 -10.49 4.32 12.83
N LEU A 8 -9.69 4.68 13.84
CA LEU A 8 -8.47 5.46 13.62
C LEU A 8 -7.52 4.72 12.69
N ARG A 9 -7.33 3.41 12.88
CA ARG A 9 -6.53 2.59 11.97
C ARG A 9 -7.13 2.49 10.57
N LEU A 10 -8.46 2.42 10.45
CA LEU A 10 -9.15 2.45 9.16
C LEU A 10 -8.94 3.78 8.43
N PHE A 11 -8.91 4.91 9.16
CA PHE A 11 -8.68 6.22 8.55
C PHE A 11 -7.28 6.32 7.92
N GLU A 12 -6.30 5.64 8.50
CA GLU A 12 -4.96 5.50 7.93
C GLU A 12 -4.92 4.65 6.64
N GLU A 13 -6.02 4.02 6.22
CA GLU A 13 -6.16 3.38 4.91
C GLU A 13 -6.74 4.30 3.82
N PHE A 14 -7.05 5.54 4.15
CA PHE A 14 -7.22 6.59 3.13
C PHE A 14 -5.84 7.04 2.62
N PRO A 15 -5.75 7.60 1.40
CA PRO A 15 -4.51 8.17 0.89
C PRO A 15 -3.95 9.21 1.87
N ALA A 16 -2.65 9.18 2.13
CA ALA A 16 -1.97 10.21 2.90
C ALA A 16 -1.96 11.54 2.13
N GLU A 17 -2.04 12.67 2.85
CA GLU A 17 -2.04 14.03 2.26
C GLU A 17 -0.88 14.25 1.27
N GLY A 18 0.35 13.86 1.64
CA GLY A 18 1.55 14.08 0.83
C GLY A 18 1.72 13.06 -0.31
N CYS A 19 2.07 11.82 0.04
CA CYS A 19 2.46 10.80 -0.94
C CYS A 19 1.30 10.02 -1.58
N GLY A 20 0.07 10.14 -1.07
CA GLY A 20 -1.09 9.40 -1.59
C GLY A 20 -1.13 7.91 -1.26
N LEU A 21 -0.15 7.38 -0.51
CA LEU A 21 -0.15 5.99 -0.05
C LEU A 21 -1.09 5.80 1.15
N THR A 22 -1.65 4.59 1.29
CA THR A 22 -2.19 4.18 2.59
C THR A 22 -1.07 3.87 3.58
N ARG A 23 -1.38 3.82 4.88
CA ARG A 23 -0.40 3.38 5.90
C ARG A 23 0.17 1.99 5.58
N THR A 24 -0.66 1.04 5.16
CA THR A 24 -0.18 -0.30 4.80
C THR A 24 0.80 -0.23 3.62
N GLU A 25 0.44 0.51 2.56
CA GLU A 25 1.30 0.68 1.38
C GLU A 25 2.63 1.35 1.75
N HIS A 26 2.58 2.40 2.56
CA HIS A 26 3.78 3.08 3.07
C HIS A 26 4.65 2.12 3.90
N CYS A 27 4.07 1.33 4.79
CA CYS A 27 4.81 0.36 5.60
C CYS A 27 5.46 -0.72 4.74
N ILE A 28 4.78 -1.20 3.69
CA ILE A 28 5.36 -2.15 2.73
C ILE A 28 6.61 -1.56 2.08
N LEU A 29 6.50 -0.37 1.48
CA LEU A 29 7.62 0.27 0.80
C LEU A 29 8.78 0.58 1.77
N ASP A 30 8.47 1.02 2.99
CA ASP A 30 9.48 1.31 4.00
C ASP A 30 10.23 0.06 4.47
N LYS A 31 9.55 -1.10 4.61
CA LYS A 31 10.21 -2.38 4.90
C LYS A 31 11.12 -2.82 3.76
N VAL A 32 10.70 -2.63 2.50
CA VAL A 32 11.55 -2.91 1.33
C VAL A 32 12.77 -1.96 1.32
N ARG A 33 12.58 -0.66 1.58
CA ARG A 33 13.66 0.32 1.77
C ARG A 33 14.65 -0.10 2.86
N GLY A 34 14.13 -0.66 3.95
CA GLY A 34 14.90 -1.19 5.07
C GLY A 34 15.61 -2.53 4.80
N GLY A 35 15.49 -3.09 3.59
CA GLY A 35 16.19 -4.31 3.17
C GLY A 35 15.36 -5.59 3.22
N VAL A 36 14.05 -5.51 3.49
CA VAL A 36 13.16 -6.69 3.38
C VAL A 36 12.83 -6.91 1.90
N SER A 37 13.69 -7.63 1.17
CA SER A 37 13.44 -7.96 -0.24
C SER A 37 12.52 -9.17 -0.41
N GLN A 38 12.58 -10.15 0.49
CA GLN A 38 11.81 -11.39 0.34
C GLN A 38 10.32 -11.15 0.56
N LEU A 39 9.52 -11.33 -0.49
CA LEU A 39 8.08 -11.07 -0.50
C LEU A 39 7.34 -11.83 0.60
N VAL A 40 7.71 -13.10 0.82
CA VAL A 40 7.13 -13.96 1.88
C VAL A 40 7.33 -13.40 3.29
N ARG A 41 8.36 -12.59 3.53
CA ARG A 41 8.63 -11.96 4.84
C ARG A 41 7.85 -10.66 5.04
N LEU A 42 7.48 -9.97 3.95
CA LEU A 42 6.84 -8.65 4.04
C LEU A 42 5.57 -8.67 4.89
N PHE A 43 4.73 -9.71 4.76
CA PHE A 43 3.50 -9.78 5.57
C PHE A 43 3.80 -9.81 7.07
N SER A 44 4.73 -10.66 7.53
CA SER A 44 5.09 -10.73 8.95
C SER A 44 5.75 -9.45 9.45
N GLU A 45 6.61 -8.84 8.62
CA GLU A 45 7.32 -7.60 8.97
C GLU A 45 6.36 -6.40 9.06
N VAL A 46 5.37 -6.30 8.16
CA VAL A 46 4.36 -5.25 8.22
C VAL A 46 3.39 -5.48 9.39
N GLN A 47 2.97 -6.72 9.64
CA GLN A 47 2.12 -7.05 10.78
C GLN A 47 2.79 -6.76 12.13
N ALA A 48 4.13 -6.84 12.21
CA ALA A 48 4.88 -6.48 13.42
C ALA A 48 4.81 -4.97 13.73
N GLU A 49 4.58 -4.12 12.73
CA GLU A 49 4.38 -2.68 12.89
C GLU A 49 2.91 -2.31 13.16
N GLU A 50 1.99 -3.27 13.06
CA GLU A 50 0.57 -3.01 13.29
C GLU A 50 0.26 -2.95 14.79
N PRO A 51 -0.29 -1.82 15.31
CA PRO A 51 -0.63 -1.72 16.73
C PRO A 51 -1.78 -2.66 17.12
N VAL A 52 -2.58 -3.08 16.15
CA VAL A 52 -3.69 -4.04 16.28
C VAL A 52 -3.76 -4.90 15.02
N HIS A 53 -4.22 -6.15 15.16
CA HIS A 53 -4.45 -6.99 13.98
C HIS A 53 -5.48 -6.32 13.06
N PHE A 54 -5.04 -5.90 11.88
CA PHE A 54 -5.85 -5.10 10.97
C PHE A 54 -6.28 -5.87 9.73
N MET A 55 -5.35 -6.52 9.04
CA MET A 55 -5.62 -7.21 7.77
C MET A 55 -5.05 -8.62 7.73
N GLY A 56 -5.69 -9.46 6.91
CA GLY A 56 -5.19 -10.80 6.60
C GLY A 56 -4.18 -10.80 5.46
N ASP A 57 -3.56 -11.95 5.25
CA ASP A 57 -2.58 -12.21 4.19
C ASP A 57 -3.18 -11.96 2.79
N TRP A 58 -4.38 -12.43 2.51
CA TRP A 58 -5.02 -12.22 1.19
C TRP A 58 -5.20 -10.74 0.85
N SER A 59 -5.75 -9.95 1.78
CA SER A 59 -5.88 -8.50 1.62
C SER A 59 -4.53 -7.79 1.49
N PHE A 60 -3.51 -8.31 2.17
CA PHE A 60 -2.16 -7.79 2.07
C PHE A 60 -1.54 -8.03 0.68
N TRP A 61 -1.67 -9.25 0.12
CA TRP A 61 -1.15 -9.54 -1.21
C TRP A 61 -1.83 -8.74 -2.32
N LYS A 62 -3.12 -8.42 -2.16
CA LYS A 62 -3.81 -7.46 -3.03
C LYS A 62 -3.20 -6.06 -2.98
N ARG A 63 -2.74 -5.61 -1.81
CA ARG A 63 -2.01 -4.33 -1.69
C ARG A 63 -0.68 -4.39 -2.43
N VAL A 64 0.11 -5.44 -2.21
CA VAL A 64 1.39 -5.61 -2.92
C VAL A 64 1.17 -5.67 -4.44
N ARG A 65 0.16 -6.42 -4.91
CA ARG A 65 -0.20 -6.44 -6.33
C ARG A 65 -0.43 -5.03 -6.87
N GLY A 66 -1.17 -4.20 -6.14
CA GLY A 66 -1.43 -2.81 -6.51
C GLY A 66 -0.19 -1.90 -6.53
N LEU A 67 0.94 -2.32 -5.95
CA LEU A 67 2.22 -1.60 -6.00
C LEU A 67 3.10 -2.07 -7.17
N VAL A 68 2.84 -3.27 -7.70
CA VAL A 68 3.63 -3.93 -8.77
C VAL A 68 2.93 -3.87 -10.13
N GLU A 69 1.63 -4.14 -10.18
CA GLU A 69 0.83 -4.29 -11.41
C GLU A 69 0.06 -3.00 -11.75
N VAL A 70 0.76 -1.86 -11.73
CA VAL A 70 0.22 -0.54 -12.13
C VAL A 70 1.09 0.08 -13.22
N PRO A 71 0.57 1.04 -14.02
CA PRO A 71 1.32 1.64 -15.13
C PRO A 71 2.69 2.20 -14.74
N LEU A 72 2.79 2.83 -13.57
CA LEU A 72 4.04 3.30 -12.98
C LEU A 72 4.23 2.66 -11.60
N PRO A 73 4.86 1.48 -11.52
CA PRO A 73 4.96 0.70 -10.30
C PRO A 73 5.86 1.34 -9.24
N LEU A 74 5.56 1.07 -7.98
CA LEU A 74 6.39 1.47 -6.83
C LEU A 74 7.31 0.34 -6.35
N LEU A 75 6.92 -0.90 -6.65
CA LEU A 75 7.72 -2.09 -6.44
C LEU A 75 7.97 -2.82 -7.75
N GLU A 76 9.18 -3.31 -7.91
CA GLU A 76 9.55 -4.24 -8.99
C GLU A 76 9.84 -5.61 -8.40
N VAL A 77 9.45 -6.66 -9.11
CA VAL A 77 9.77 -8.05 -8.75
C VAL A 77 11.03 -8.44 -9.50
N GLU A 78 12.01 -8.99 -8.80
CA GLU A 78 13.24 -9.44 -9.45
C GLU A 78 13.01 -10.71 -10.29
N GLY A 79 13.60 -10.72 -11.49
CA GLY A 79 13.56 -11.84 -12.43
C GLY A 79 12.36 -11.83 -13.38
N ASP A 80 12.38 -12.73 -14.36
CA ASP A 80 11.36 -12.81 -15.42
C ASP A 80 10.10 -13.60 -15.00
N VAL A 81 9.70 -13.50 -13.73
CA VAL A 81 8.51 -14.20 -13.22
C VAL A 81 7.37 -13.19 -12.99
N PRO A 82 6.21 -13.37 -13.66
CA PRO A 82 5.04 -12.54 -13.39
C PRO A 82 4.60 -12.67 -11.93
N PHE A 83 4.35 -11.53 -11.28
CA PHE A 83 3.78 -11.50 -9.94
C PHE A 83 2.46 -12.27 -9.89
N TYR A 84 2.19 -12.90 -8.75
CA TYR A 84 0.86 -13.45 -8.45
C TYR A 84 0.57 -13.43 -6.96
N GLU A 85 -0.71 -13.31 -6.63
CA GLU A 85 -1.18 -13.45 -5.25
C GLU A 85 -1.14 -14.93 -4.83
N PRO A 86 -0.55 -15.25 -3.67
CA PRO A 86 -0.65 -16.58 -3.09
C PRO A 86 -2.00 -16.79 -2.37
N PRO A 87 -2.41 -18.04 -2.13
CA PRO A 87 -1.74 -19.26 -2.59
C PRO A 87 -2.18 -19.71 -3.98
N LYS A 88 -1.22 -20.07 -4.83
CA LYS A 88 -1.46 -21.00 -5.95
C LYS A 88 -1.39 -22.44 -5.43
N THR A 89 -2.17 -23.34 -6.01
CA THR A 89 -2.12 -24.78 -5.69
C THR A 89 -1.06 -25.47 -6.56
N PRO A 90 -0.16 -26.29 -5.97
CA PRO A 90 -0.04 -26.63 -4.55
C PRO A 90 0.69 -25.56 -3.72
N PHE A 91 0.26 -25.40 -2.46
CA PHE A 91 0.92 -24.56 -1.45
C PHE A 91 1.69 -25.45 -0.45
N PRO A 92 2.90 -25.11 0.01
CA PRO A 92 3.65 -23.88 -0.22
C PRO A 92 4.36 -23.84 -1.58
N ASP A 93 4.14 -22.75 -2.29
CA ASP A 93 4.81 -22.48 -3.55
C ASP A 93 6.28 -22.11 -3.29
N GLN A 94 7.20 -23.02 -3.63
CA GLN A 94 8.63 -22.81 -3.44
C GLN A 94 9.18 -21.65 -4.28
N VAL A 95 8.50 -21.30 -5.38
CA VAL A 95 8.85 -20.16 -6.23
C VAL A 95 8.48 -18.86 -5.52
N PHE A 96 7.30 -18.80 -4.88
CA PHE A 96 6.87 -17.63 -4.11
C PHE A 96 7.85 -17.26 -3.00
N ARG A 97 8.46 -18.27 -2.34
CA ARG A 97 9.47 -18.04 -1.28
C ARG A 97 10.76 -17.38 -1.80
N LYS A 98 10.99 -17.41 -3.11
CA LYS A 98 12.15 -16.83 -3.78
C LYS A 98 11.84 -15.49 -4.43
N PHE A 99 10.60 -15.00 -4.37
CA PHE A 99 10.26 -13.69 -4.90
C PHE A 99 10.92 -12.61 -4.06
N GLU A 100 11.79 -11.86 -4.73
CA GLU A 100 12.41 -10.67 -4.20
C GLU A 100 11.78 -9.46 -4.85
N VAL A 101 11.58 -8.41 -4.06
CA VAL A 101 11.06 -7.12 -4.50
C VAL A 101 12.02 -6.00 -4.15
N GLY A 102 12.12 -5.04 -5.05
CA GLY A 102 12.86 -3.80 -4.89
C GLY A 102 11.96 -2.58 -5.04
N LEU A 103 12.42 -1.43 -4.55
CA LEU A 103 11.78 -0.15 -4.84
C LEU A 103 12.17 0.33 -6.23
N THR A 104 11.18 0.82 -6.98
CA THR A 104 11.47 1.59 -8.20
C THR A 104 11.94 3.00 -7.83
N GLY A 105 12.47 3.75 -8.81
CA GLY A 105 12.78 5.17 -8.61
C GLY A 105 11.57 5.99 -8.15
N LEU A 106 10.40 5.73 -8.73
CA LEU A 106 9.14 6.35 -8.29
C LEU A 106 8.76 5.91 -6.87
N GLY A 107 8.98 4.65 -6.51
CA GLY A 107 8.76 4.16 -5.14
C GLY A 107 9.55 4.94 -4.09
N ILE A 108 10.79 5.30 -4.40
CA ILE A 108 11.64 6.14 -3.54
C ILE A 108 11.07 7.57 -3.48
N GLU A 109 10.77 8.18 -4.61
CA GLU A 109 10.23 9.56 -4.67
C GLU A 109 8.90 9.71 -3.92
N VAL A 110 8.02 8.72 -4.03
CA VAL A 110 6.74 8.69 -3.30
C VAL A 110 6.98 8.55 -1.79
N LEU A 111 7.87 7.66 -1.36
CA LEU A 111 8.22 7.51 0.07
C LEU A 111 8.80 8.78 0.67
N ASP A 112 9.58 9.52 -0.12
CA ASP A 112 10.21 10.77 0.30
C ASP A 112 9.26 11.98 0.19
N ASN A 113 7.97 11.76 -0.10
CA ASN A 113 6.95 12.78 -0.33
C ASN A 113 7.33 13.81 -1.42
N VAL A 114 8.17 13.42 -2.37
CA VAL A 114 8.54 14.23 -3.54
C VAL A 114 7.41 14.22 -4.57
N VAL A 115 6.78 13.05 -4.74
CA VAL A 115 5.71 12.82 -5.72
C VAL A 115 4.49 12.22 -5.02
N ASP A 116 3.32 12.69 -5.43
CA ASP A 116 2.05 12.07 -5.09
C ASP A 116 1.77 10.88 -6.03
N TRP A 117 1.62 9.69 -5.46
CA TRP A 117 1.40 8.48 -6.23
C TRP A 117 0.16 8.56 -7.13
N HIS A 118 -0.92 9.21 -6.68
CA HIS A 118 -2.19 9.27 -7.42
C HIS A 118 -2.13 10.19 -8.63
N ALA A 119 -1.13 11.08 -8.72
CA ALA A 119 -0.89 11.89 -9.93
C ALA A 119 -0.42 11.03 -11.11
N HIS A 120 0.22 9.89 -10.83
CA HIS A 120 0.76 8.97 -11.83
C HIS A 120 -0.11 7.72 -12.01
N ASN A 121 -0.72 7.25 -10.91
CA ASN A 121 -1.58 6.08 -10.88
C ASN A 121 -2.91 6.41 -10.18
N PRO A 122 -3.81 7.17 -10.82
CA PRO A 122 -5.12 7.48 -10.25
C PRO A 122 -5.89 6.18 -10.01
N ARG A 123 -6.48 6.05 -8.81
CA ARG A 123 -7.18 4.83 -8.38
C ARG A 123 -8.59 5.12 -7.89
N THR A 124 -9.45 4.13 -8.07
CA THR A 124 -10.84 4.15 -7.64
C THR A 124 -11.11 2.96 -6.72
N PHE A 125 -11.56 3.20 -5.49
CA PHE A 125 -11.80 2.14 -4.52
C PHE A 125 -12.77 2.58 -3.42
N TRP A 126 -13.33 1.62 -2.71
CA TRP A 126 -14.23 1.86 -1.58
C TRP A 126 -13.53 1.62 -0.25
N ILE A 127 -13.78 2.51 0.71
CA ILE A 127 -13.33 2.34 2.09
C ILE A 127 -14.36 2.95 3.04
N GLY A 128 -14.81 2.19 4.04
CA GLY A 128 -15.74 2.70 5.06
C GLY A 128 -17.05 3.27 4.51
N GLY A 129 -17.49 2.83 3.32
CA GLY A 129 -18.67 3.37 2.63
C GLY A 129 -18.42 4.63 1.80
N ILE A 130 -17.18 5.10 1.70
CA ILE A 130 -16.77 6.23 0.85
C ILE A 130 -16.17 5.67 -0.45
N HIS A 131 -16.65 6.18 -1.58
CA HIS A 131 -16.10 5.88 -2.91
C HIS A 131 -15.02 6.91 -3.25
N LEU A 132 -13.76 6.50 -3.19
CA LEU A 132 -12.64 7.34 -3.57
C LEU A 132 -12.36 7.20 -5.07
N HIS A 133 -12.11 8.33 -5.71
CA HIS A 133 -11.74 8.46 -7.12
C HIS A 133 -11.14 9.85 -7.34
N PRO A 134 -10.55 10.18 -8.51
CA PRO A 134 -9.96 11.50 -8.76
C PRO A 134 -10.92 12.72 -8.66
N GLY A 135 -12.23 12.51 -8.47
CA GLY A 135 -13.20 13.59 -8.21
C GLY A 135 -13.66 13.64 -6.76
N ASN A 136 -13.21 12.72 -5.91
CA ASN A 136 -13.53 12.61 -4.49
C ASN A 136 -12.30 12.06 -3.76
N ASP A 137 -11.27 12.90 -3.63
CA ASP A 137 -9.97 12.55 -3.09
C ASP A 137 -9.86 12.95 -1.61
N TRP A 138 -10.59 12.21 -0.76
CA TRP A 138 -10.45 12.34 0.68
C TRP A 138 -9.13 11.74 1.12
N ARG A 139 -8.36 12.53 1.87
CA ARG A 139 -7.06 12.11 2.39
C ARG A 139 -7.01 12.22 3.89
N TRP A 140 -6.20 11.36 4.50
CA TRP A 140 -5.96 11.38 5.93
C TRP A 140 -4.62 12.06 6.24
N ASN A 141 -4.65 13.07 7.11
CA ASN A 141 -3.44 13.59 7.73
C ASN A 141 -3.30 12.96 9.12
N ALA A 142 -2.36 12.01 9.24
CA ALA A 142 -2.12 11.27 10.47
C ALA A 142 -1.56 12.15 11.59
N GLU A 143 -0.70 13.13 11.28
CA GLU A 143 -0.12 14.04 12.27
C GLU A 143 -1.17 14.93 12.94
N ARG A 144 -2.15 15.38 12.14
CA ARG A 144 -3.22 16.29 12.56
C ARG A 144 -4.49 15.54 12.98
N GLY A 145 -4.55 14.22 12.76
CA GLY A 145 -5.69 13.38 13.08
C GLY A 145 -6.99 13.83 12.39
N LYS A 146 -6.92 14.25 11.11
CA LYS A 146 -8.08 14.79 10.39
C LYS A 146 -8.10 14.40 8.92
N PHE A 147 -9.31 14.35 8.37
CA PHE A 147 -9.53 14.30 6.93
C PHE A 147 -9.32 15.67 6.29
N ILE A 148 -8.82 15.65 5.06
CA ILE A 148 -8.81 16.77 4.14
C ILE A 148 -9.46 16.32 2.84
N ILE A 149 -10.01 17.27 2.10
CA ILE A 149 -10.52 17.03 0.76
C ILE A 149 -9.68 17.89 -0.16
N ASN A 150 -8.90 17.26 -1.02
CA ASN A 150 -8.29 17.98 -2.13
C ASN A 150 -9.40 18.17 -3.17
N GLU A 151 -9.95 19.38 -3.24
CA GLU A 151 -10.72 19.80 -4.40
C GLU A 151 -9.74 19.87 -5.58
N LEU A 152 -9.60 18.76 -6.30
CA LEU A 152 -8.89 18.74 -7.57
C LEU A 152 -9.60 19.75 -8.48
N ARG A 153 -8.91 20.85 -8.80
CA ARG A 153 -9.44 21.83 -9.77
C ARG A 153 -9.81 21.08 -11.05
N PRO A 154 -10.99 21.34 -11.63
CA PRO A 154 -11.31 20.80 -12.94
C PRO A 154 -10.22 21.28 -13.92
N LEU A 155 -9.73 20.34 -14.74
CA LEU A 155 -8.91 20.65 -15.91
C LEU A 155 -9.65 21.58 -16.87
#